data_AF-A0A6P7U4S7-F1
#
_entry.id   AF-A0A6P7U4S7-F1
#
_cell.length_a   1.000
_cell.length_b   1.000
_cell.length_c   1.000
_cell.angle_alpha   90.00
_cell.angle_beta   90.00
_cell.angle_gamma   90.00
#
_symmetry.space_group_name_H-M   'P 1'
#
loop_
_entity.id
_entity.type
_entity.pdbx_description
1 polymer ?
#
loop_
_entity_poly.entity_id
_entity_poly.type
_entity_poly.pdbx_seq_one_letter_code
_entity_poly.pdbx_strand_id
1 'polypeptide(L)'
;MPFAGSQPLPNDHRRKHWTRRIKTCFDQPMKKIRRRRLRAEKKAANPLQPTSLLRPVVRCPTRRYNFRVRRGRGFSLQELKAVGLNKYYAPTVGISVDYRRKNKSVEGLTANVARLREYLSMLVVKSKNVSISAVFSVSEILPAPRSRKDQRECLQGHNPHHTGQVRTSSTCH
;
A
#
# COMPACT_ATOMS: atom_id res chain seq x y z
N MET A 1 -48.67 -14.41 -6.06
CA MET A 1 -47.69 -15.51 -6.00
C MET A 1 -47.64 -15.98 -4.56
N PRO A 2 -48.24 -17.13 -4.21
CA PRO A 2 -48.15 -17.67 -2.86
C PRO A 2 -46.70 -18.08 -2.59
N PHE A 3 -46.18 -17.76 -1.40
CA PHE A 3 -44.86 -18.19 -0.97
C PHE A 3 -44.89 -19.72 -0.79
N ALA A 4 -44.26 -20.44 -1.72
CA ALA A 4 -44.14 -21.89 -1.63
C ALA A 4 -43.08 -22.26 -0.58
N GLY A 5 -43.51 -22.53 0.65
CA GLY A 5 -42.70 -23.10 1.73
C GLY A 5 -42.05 -22.12 2.72
N SER A 6 -41.38 -22.68 3.73
CA SER A 6 -40.68 -21.93 4.79
C SER A 6 -39.32 -21.42 4.29
N GLN A 7 -39.31 -20.34 3.52
CA GLN A 7 -38.08 -19.67 3.10
C GLN A 7 -37.92 -18.29 3.75
N PRO A 8 -36.68 -17.84 4.00
CA PRO A 8 -36.43 -16.48 4.49
C PRO A 8 -36.90 -15.46 3.44
N LEU A 9 -37.48 -14.36 3.93
CA LEU A 9 -37.99 -13.30 3.07
C LEU A 9 -36.86 -12.71 2.19
N PRO A 10 -37.06 -12.63 0.86
CA PRO A 10 -36.04 -12.08 -0.02
C PRO A 10 -35.90 -10.56 0.17
N ASN A 11 -34.70 -10.09 0.52
CA ASN A 11 -34.37 -8.66 0.61
C ASN A 11 -33.77 -8.13 -0.70
N ASP A 12 -34.51 -8.32 -1.79
CA ASP A 12 -34.01 -8.05 -3.13
C ASP A 12 -34.42 -6.65 -3.64
N HIS A 13 -33.43 -5.78 -3.83
CA HIS A 13 -33.64 -4.38 -4.16
C HIS A 13 -33.74 -4.12 -5.67
N ARG A 14 -34.52 -4.95 -6.39
CA ARG A 14 -34.69 -4.90 -7.85
C ARG A 14 -35.93 -4.11 -8.32
N ARG A 15 -36.59 -3.34 -7.44
CA ARG A 15 -37.80 -2.56 -7.77
C ARG A 15 -37.56 -1.30 -8.63
N LYS A 16 -36.30 -0.88 -8.79
CA LYS A 16 -35.91 0.27 -9.66
C LYS A 16 -35.43 -0.24 -11.02
N HIS A 17 -35.14 0.65 -11.97
CA HIS A 17 -34.44 0.31 -13.22
C HIS A 17 -32.96 -0.06 -12.97
N TRP A 18 -32.73 -1.19 -12.31
CA TRP A 18 -31.43 -1.69 -11.87
C TRP A 18 -30.57 -2.20 -13.03
N THR A 19 -31.22 -2.69 -14.09
CA THR A 19 -30.57 -3.23 -15.29
C THR A 19 -29.65 -2.22 -15.98
N ARG A 20 -29.95 -0.92 -15.88
CA ARG A 20 -29.11 0.16 -16.43
C ARG A 20 -27.76 0.35 -15.72
N ARG A 21 -27.58 -0.23 -14.53
CA ARG A 21 -26.37 -0.06 -13.69
C ARG A 21 -25.66 -1.38 -13.42
N ILE A 22 -25.78 -2.33 -14.35
CA ILE A 22 -25.02 -3.59 -14.31
C ILE A 22 -23.59 -3.30 -14.76
N LYS A 23 -22.64 -3.42 -13.83
CA LYS A 23 -21.22 -3.31 -14.13
C LYS A 23 -20.64 -4.70 -14.37
N THR A 24 -20.17 -4.95 -15.59
CA THR A 24 -19.42 -6.17 -15.94
C THR A 24 -17.91 -5.92 -15.84
N CYS A 25 -17.12 -6.98 -15.60
CA CYS A 25 -15.67 -6.92 -15.39
C CYS A 25 -14.86 -7.52 -16.56
N PHE A 26 -15.40 -7.53 -17.79
CA PHE A 26 -14.72 -8.10 -18.96
C PHE A 26 -13.40 -7.40 -19.32
N ASP A 27 -13.29 -6.11 -18.99
CA ASP A 27 -12.09 -5.32 -19.22
C ASP A 27 -11.03 -5.42 -18.11
N GLN A 28 -11.24 -6.29 -17.11
CA GLN A 28 -10.29 -6.55 -16.02
C GLN A 28 -8.86 -6.91 -16.50
N PRO A 29 -8.64 -7.85 -17.45
CA PRO A 29 -7.31 -8.16 -17.96
C PRO A 29 -6.67 -6.95 -18.68
N MET A 30 -7.42 -6.26 -19.53
CA MET A 30 -6.93 -5.08 -20.24
C MET A 30 -6.56 -3.93 -19.29
N LYS A 31 -7.39 -3.67 -18.26
CA LYS A 31 -7.08 -2.71 -17.19
C LYS A 31 -5.82 -3.09 -16.41
N LYS A 32 -5.56 -4.39 -16.19
CA LYS A 32 -4.32 -4.87 -15.53
C LYS A 32 -3.10 -4.56 -16.39
N ILE A 33 -3.13 -4.88 -17.68
CA ILE A 33 -2.05 -4.59 -18.63
C ILE A 33 -1.80 -3.08 -18.72
N ARG A 34 -2.86 -2.28 -18.88
CA ARG A 34 -2.77 -0.81 -18.91
C ARG A 34 -2.11 -0.24 -17.65
N ARG A 35 -2.52 -0.68 -16.46
CA ARG A 35 -1.88 -0.26 -15.19
C ARG A 35 -0.41 -0.65 -15.11
N ARG A 36 -0.01 -1.79 -15.69
CA ARG A 36 1.40 -2.21 -15.73
C ARG A 36 2.22 -1.29 -16.64
N ARG A 37 1.74 -1.01 -17.85
CA ARG A 37 2.40 -0.10 -18.82
C ARG A 37 2.59 1.29 -18.24
N LEU A 38 1.53 1.90 -17.71
CA LEU A 38 1.59 3.22 -17.06
C LEU A 38 2.58 3.29 -15.88
N ARG A 39 2.72 2.20 -15.11
CA ARG A 39 3.72 2.15 -14.03
C ARG A 39 5.14 2.06 -14.58
N ALA A 40 5.35 1.32 -15.68
CA ALA A 40 6.64 1.21 -16.35
C ALA A 40 7.05 2.56 -16.98
N GLU A 41 6.13 3.22 -17.70
CA GLU A 41 6.32 4.56 -18.26
C GLU A 41 6.66 5.59 -17.17
N LYS A 42 5.92 5.58 -16.04
CA LYS A 42 6.23 6.46 -14.90
C LYS A 42 7.61 6.22 -14.32
N LYS A 43 8.07 4.97 -14.26
CA LYS A 43 9.41 4.61 -13.78
C LYS A 43 10.50 5.02 -14.77
N ALA A 44 10.24 4.84 -16.07
CA ALA A 44 11.16 5.24 -17.14
C ALA A 44 11.36 6.78 -17.19
N ALA A 45 10.29 7.55 -16.94
CA ALA A 45 10.37 9.00 -16.88
C ALA A 45 11.22 9.54 -15.70
N ASN A 46 11.25 8.82 -14.57
CA ASN A 46 12.02 9.20 -13.38
C ASN A 46 12.85 8.01 -12.87
N PRO A 47 13.94 7.65 -13.55
CA PRO A 47 14.66 6.40 -13.27
C PRO A 47 15.46 6.44 -11.96
N LEU A 48 15.89 7.64 -11.52
CA LEU A 48 16.70 7.83 -10.31
C LEU A 48 15.84 7.92 -9.04
N GLN A 49 14.57 8.28 -9.15
CA GLN A 49 13.72 8.51 -7.98
C GLN A 49 12.85 7.27 -7.67
N PRO A 50 12.61 6.96 -6.39
CA PRO A 50 11.67 5.91 -6.03
C PRO A 50 10.25 6.27 -6.49
N THR A 51 9.51 5.27 -7.00
CA THR A 51 8.14 5.49 -7.53
C THR A 51 7.12 5.90 -6.46
N SER A 52 7.39 5.58 -5.19
CA SER A 52 6.54 5.89 -4.05
C SER A 52 7.30 6.61 -2.95
N LEU A 53 6.66 7.59 -2.31
CA LEU A 53 7.23 8.35 -1.20
C LEU A 53 7.33 7.52 0.08
N LEU A 54 8.35 7.80 0.89
CA LEU A 54 8.46 7.29 2.25
C LEU A 54 7.28 7.79 3.09
N ARG A 55 6.65 6.84 3.79
CA ARG A 55 5.52 7.09 4.70
C ARG A 55 5.85 6.62 6.12
N PRO A 56 5.31 7.30 7.15
CA PRO A 56 5.55 6.93 8.54
C PRO A 56 4.79 5.66 8.92
N VAL A 57 5.20 5.10 10.03
CA VAL A 57 4.58 3.98 10.72
C VAL A 57 3.62 4.55 11.76
N VAL A 58 2.32 4.27 11.63
CA VAL A 58 1.25 4.87 12.45
C VAL A 58 0.30 3.80 12.95
N ARG A 59 -0.21 3.94 14.18
CA ARG A 59 -1.23 3.05 14.74
C ARG A 59 -2.60 3.27 14.10
N CYS A 60 -3.34 2.18 13.89
CA CYS A 60 -4.71 2.27 13.39
C CYS A 60 -5.66 2.87 14.44
N PRO A 61 -6.72 3.57 14.03
CA PRO A 61 -7.70 4.15 14.95
C PRO A 61 -8.66 3.07 15.51
N THR A 62 -9.45 3.45 16.53
CA THR A 62 -10.51 2.65 17.20
C THR A 62 -10.01 1.48 18.08
N ARG A 63 -10.84 1.05 19.03
CA ARG A 63 -10.57 -0.12 19.90
C ARG A 63 -10.36 -1.41 19.10
N ARG A 64 -11.03 -1.57 17.96
CA ARG A 64 -10.92 -2.77 17.11
C ARG A 64 -9.58 -2.89 16.40
N TYR A 65 -8.88 -1.79 16.09
CA TYR A 65 -7.67 -1.86 15.24
C TYR A 65 -6.40 -1.29 15.88
N ASN A 66 -6.47 -0.68 17.06
CA ASN A 66 -5.31 -0.07 17.74
C ASN A 66 -4.10 -1.00 17.95
N PHE A 67 -4.30 -2.32 17.98
CA PHE A 67 -3.22 -3.31 18.06
C PHE A 67 -2.40 -3.46 16.76
N ARG A 68 -2.90 -2.93 15.64
CA ARG A 68 -2.24 -2.97 14.33
C ARG A 68 -1.53 -1.67 14.02
N VAL A 69 -0.46 -1.81 13.24
CA VAL A 69 0.33 -0.72 12.70
C VAL A 69 0.09 -0.67 11.19
N ARG A 70 0.04 0.52 10.61
CA ARG A 70 -0.12 0.73 9.17
C ARG A 70 0.80 1.84 8.65
N ARG A 71 0.96 1.90 7.33
CA ARG A 71 1.57 3.05 6.67
C ARG A 71 0.64 4.27 6.81
N GLY A 72 1.17 5.36 7.34
CA GLY A 72 0.47 6.63 7.49
C GLY A 72 0.41 7.45 6.20
N ARG A 73 -0.19 8.63 6.25
CA ARG A 73 -0.26 9.56 5.11
C ARG A 73 1.09 10.23 4.86
N GLY A 74 1.69 10.80 5.90
CA GLY A 74 2.98 11.51 5.87
C GLY A 74 3.50 11.81 7.28
N PHE A 75 4.79 12.16 7.36
CA PHE A 75 5.48 12.52 8.60
C PHE A 75 4.94 13.82 9.19
N SER A 76 4.91 13.91 10.51
CA SER A 76 4.51 15.13 11.21
C SER A 76 5.64 16.16 11.19
N LEU A 77 5.30 17.42 11.41
CA LEU A 77 6.31 18.49 11.49
C LEU A 77 7.29 18.27 12.65
N GLN A 78 6.84 17.67 13.75
CA GLN A 78 7.68 17.36 14.90
C GLN A 78 8.73 16.29 14.56
N GLU A 79 8.33 15.25 13.80
CA GLU A 79 9.25 14.20 13.35
C GLU A 79 10.33 14.77 12.43
N LEU A 80 9.95 15.62 11.47
CA LEU A 80 10.89 16.24 10.54
C LEU A 80 11.85 17.20 11.25
N LYS A 81 11.35 17.99 12.20
CA LYS A 81 12.16 18.89 13.02
C LYS A 81 13.20 18.12 13.84
N ALA A 82 12.85 16.94 14.38
CA ALA A 82 13.77 16.10 15.14
C ALA A 82 14.94 15.53 14.31
N VAL A 83 14.80 15.50 12.98
CA VAL A 83 15.84 15.06 12.04
C VAL A 83 16.54 16.25 11.36
N GLY A 84 16.10 17.49 11.62
CA GLY A 84 16.65 18.68 10.99
C GLY A 84 16.21 18.88 9.53
N LEU A 85 15.12 18.24 9.09
CA LEU A 85 14.61 18.39 7.73
C LEU A 85 13.57 19.52 7.64
N ASN A 86 13.74 20.40 6.65
CA ASN A 86 12.73 21.39 6.32
C ASN A 86 11.51 20.73 5.65
N LYS A 87 10.30 21.12 6.08
CA LYS A 87 9.02 20.62 5.56
C LYS A 87 8.83 20.82 4.06
N TYR A 88 9.46 21.85 3.48
CA TYR A 88 9.41 22.13 2.04
C TYR A 88 10.42 21.31 1.24
N TYR A 89 11.54 20.92 1.87
CA TYR A 89 12.58 20.12 1.22
C TYR A 89 12.24 18.63 1.23
N ALA A 90 11.58 18.14 2.28
CA ALA A 90 11.23 16.73 2.45
C ALA A 90 10.50 16.09 1.24
N PRO A 91 9.48 16.73 0.61
CA PRO A 91 8.83 16.17 -0.58
C PRO A 91 9.77 15.98 -1.77
N THR A 92 10.74 16.88 -1.97
CA THR A 92 11.74 16.81 -3.05
C THR A 92 12.65 15.58 -2.92
N VAL A 93 12.96 15.23 -1.67
CA VAL A 93 13.80 14.09 -1.30
C VAL A 93 13.04 12.76 -1.42
N GLY A 94 11.70 12.78 -1.49
CA GLY A 94 10.85 11.59 -1.55
C GLY A 94 10.17 11.24 -0.22
N ILE A 95 10.05 12.19 0.71
CA ILE A 95 9.42 12.00 2.03
C ILE A 95 8.03 12.67 2.03
N SER A 96 6.99 11.90 2.36
CA SER A 96 5.61 12.43 2.44
C SER A 96 5.40 13.22 3.72
N VAL A 97 4.78 14.41 3.65
CA VAL A 97 4.53 15.30 4.80
C VAL A 97 3.03 15.39 5.10
N ASP A 98 2.65 15.35 6.39
CA ASP A 98 1.27 15.54 6.84
C ASP A 98 1.18 16.62 7.93
N TYR A 99 0.84 17.84 7.52
CA TYR A 99 0.75 19.02 8.39
C TYR A 99 -0.29 18.90 9.52
N ARG A 100 -1.27 18.00 9.36
CA ARG A 100 -2.42 17.90 10.27
C ARG A 100 -2.21 16.90 11.41
N ARG A 101 -1.28 15.94 11.24
CA ARG A 101 -1.09 14.88 12.24
C ARG A 101 -0.27 15.41 13.41
N LYS A 102 -0.83 15.27 14.62
CA LYS A 102 -0.13 15.55 15.89
C LYS A 102 0.29 14.24 16.53
N ASN A 103 1.51 14.19 17.07
CA ASN A 103 1.99 13.01 17.80
C ASN A 103 1.54 13.08 19.26
N LYS A 104 0.94 12.00 19.74
CA LYS A 104 0.48 11.87 21.13
C LYS A 104 1.38 10.94 21.96
N SER A 105 2.11 10.05 21.29
CA SER A 105 2.94 9.02 21.91
C SER A 105 4.42 9.26 21.60
N VAL A 106 5.27 9.12 22.62
CA VAL A 106 6.73 9.21 22.46
C VAL A 106 7.27 8.05 21.63
N GLU A 107 6.80 6.82 21.86
CA GLU A 107 7.23 5.63 21.10
C GLU A 107 7.05 5.80 19.58
N GLY A 108 5.88 6.28 19.16
CA GLY A 108 5.58 6.52 17.76
C GLY A 108 6.42 7.63 17.14
N LEU A 109 6.81 8.64 17.93
CA LEU A 109 7.74 9.67 17.49
C LEU A 109 9.13 9.07 17.27
N THR A 110 9.67 8.37 18.27
CA THR A 110 11.01 7.76 18.22
C THR A 110 11.15 6.76 17.08
N ALA A 111 10.16 5.88 16.88
CA ALA A 111 10.17 4.90 15.79
C ALA A 111 10.19 5.57 14.40
N ASN A 112 9.45 6.68 14.23
CA ASN A 112 9.41 7.40 12.96
C ASN A 112 10.67 8.26 12.73
N VAL A 113 11.27 8.82 13.79
CA VAL A 113 12.57 9.50 13.71
C VAL A 113 13.67 8.51 13.31
N ALA A 114 13.71 7.33 13.91
CA ALA A 114 14.65 6.27 13.53
C ALA A 114 14.48 5.89 12.04
N ARG A 115 13.23 5.68 11.61
CA ARG A 115 12.90 5.41 10.20
C ARG A 115 13.35 6.50 9.23
N LEU A 116 13.25 7.77 9.62
CA LEU A 116 13.73 8.89 8.81
C LEU A 116 15.26 8.90 8.72
N ARG A 117 15.97 8.68 9.84
CA ARG A 117 17.44 8.63 9.85
C ARG A 117 17.96 7.49 8.98
N GLU A 118 17.34 6.32 9.07
CA GLU A 118 17.68 5.16 8.26
C GLU A 118 17.44 5.40 6.76
N TYR A 119 16.33 6.07 6.42
CA TYR A 119 16.09 6.46 5.03
C TYR A 119 17.14 7.44 4.50
N LEU A 120 17.54 8.41 5.33
CA LEU A 120 18.55 9.40 4.95
C LEU A 120 19.95 8.78 4.82
N SER A 121 20.31 7.82 5.67
CA SER A 121 21.62 7.15 5.56
C SER A 121 21.75 6.32 4.27
N MET A 122 20.63 5.82 3.74
CA MET A 122 20.61 5.08 2.47
C MET A 122 20.54 5.99 1.24
N LEU A 123 20.20 7.27 1.41
CA LEU A 123 19.86 8.14 0.30
C LEU A 123 21.08 8.91 -0.22
N VAL A 124 21.33 8.79 -1.52
CA VAL A 124 22.30 9.62 -2.24
C VAL A 124 21.55 10.71 -3.00
N VAL A 125 21.76 11.98 -2.62
CA VAL A 125 21.14 13.14 -3.28
C VAL A 125 22.11 13.74 -4.28
N LYS A 126 21.68 13.81 -5.54
CA LYS A 126 22.41 14.49 -6.61
C LYS A 126 22.28 16.01 -6.48
N SER A 127 23.38 16.74 -6.68
CA SER A 127 23.35 18.20 -6.86
C SER A 127 22.88 18.56 -8.27
N LYS A 128 22.24 19.73 -8.43
CA LYS A 128 21.63 20.15 -9.71
C LYS A 128 22.63 20.19 -10.88
N ASN A 129 23.91 20.39 -10.59
CA ASN A 129 24.95 20.67 -11.58
C ASN A 129 25.78 19.44 -11.97
N VAL A 130 25.54 18.26 -11.38
CA VAL A 130 26.35 17.05 -11.61
C VAL A 130 25.50 15.95 -12.24
N SER A 131 25.86 15.44 -13.42
CA SER A 131 25.23 14.27 -14.05
C SER A 131 25.75 12.96 -13.46
N ILE A 132 24.89 12.17 -12.84
CA ILE A 132 25.21 10.82 -12.32
C ILE A 132 24.48 9.79 -13.20
N SER A 133 25.18 8.76 -13.65
CA SER A 133 24.71 7.70 -14.56
C SER A 133 24.18 6.45 -13.85
N ALA A 134 24.37 6.31 -12.53
CA ALA A 134 24.01 5.10 -11.79
C ALA A 134 22.61 5.18 -11.14
N VAL A 135 21.80 4.16 -11.42
CA VAL A 135 20.43 3.95 -10.89
C VAL A 135 20.46 2.98 -9.71
N PHE A 136 20.42 3.47 -8.48
CA PHE A 136 20.11 2.60 -7.34
C PHE A 136 18.60 2.51 -7.18
N SER A 137 18.01 1.39 -7.60
CA SER A 137 16.61 1.09 -7.31
C SER A 137 16.45 0.75 -5.83
N VAL A 138 16.16 1.74 -5.00
CA VAL A 138 15.72 1.53 -3.61
C VAL A 138 14.25 1.07 -3.60
N SER A 139 14.00 -0.13 -4.11
CA SER A 139 12.63 -0.67 -4.26
C SER A 139 12.11 -1.45 -3.05
N GLU A 140 12.82 -1.48 -1.93
CA GLU A 140 12.23 -1.86 -0.64
C GLU A 140 12.59 -0.85 0.43
N ILE A 141 11.89 0.28 0.39
CA ILE A 141 11.90 1.26 1.47
C ILE A 141 11.30 0.57 2.70
N LEU A 142 12.17 0.09 3.59
CA LEU A 142 11.94 -0.32 4.97
C LEU A 142 10.50 -0.77 5.23
N PRO A 143 10.19 -2.08 5.12
CA PRO A 143 8.85 -2.55 5.42
C PRO A 143 8.41 -2.00 6.78
N ALA A 144 7.19 -1.46 6.85
CA ALA A 144 6.65 -1.08 8.15
C ALA A 144 6.64 -2.36 9.01
N PRO A 145 7.12 -2.31 10.26
CA PRO A 145 7.14 -3.49 11.11
C PRO A 145 5.72 -4.05 11.20
N ARG A 146 5.55 -5.30 10.75
CA ARG A 146 4.27 -6.01 10.78
C ARG A 146 3.89 -6.23 12.25
N SER A 147 2.60 -6.14 12.61
CA SER A 147 2.18 -6.40 13.99
C SER A 147 2.52 -7.84 14.38
N ARG A 148 2.79 -8.10 15.66
CA ARG A 148 3.09 -9.45 16.19
C ARG A 148 1.97 -10.47 15.85
N LYS A 149 0.71 -10.01 15.68
CA LYS A 149 -0.40 -10.85 15.18
C LYS A 149 -0.30 -11.15 13.67
N ASP A 150 0.08 -10.16 12.86
CA ASP A 150 0.31 -10.35 11.41
C ASP A 150 1.50 -11.31 11.16
N GLN A 151 2.48 -11.37 12.08
CA GLN A 151 3.60 -12.33 12.03
C GLN A 151 3.15 -13.78 12.31
N ARG A 152 2.22 -13.99 13.26
CA ARG A 152 1.69 -15.33 13.61
C ARG A 152 0.82 -15.92 12.49
N GLU A 153 0.00 -15.10 11.83
CA GLU A 153 -0.81 -15.52 10.66
C GLU A 153 0.06 -15.89 9.46
N CYS A 154 1.21 -15.23 9.24
CA CYS A 154 2.15 -15.59 8.16
C CYS A 154 2.85 -16.94 8.39
N LEU A 155 3.18 -17.29 9.64
CA LEU A 155 3.81 -18.59 9.96
C LEU A 155 2.85 -19.78 9.78
N GLN A 156 1.53 -19.53 9.79
CA GLN A 156 0.50 -20.54 9.56
C GLN A 156 0.05 -20.62 8.08
N GLY A 157 0.57 -19.75 7.21
CA GLY A 157 0.04 -19.49 5.86
C GLY A 157 0.85 -20.04 4.68
N HIS A 158 1.76 -21.00 4.87
CA HIS A 158 2.38 -21.76 3.78
C HIS A 158 2.24 -23.26 4.07
N ASN A 159 1.10 -23.82 3.66
CA ASN A 159 1.00 -25.26 3.44
C ASN A 159 1.04 -25.47 1.91
N PRO A 160 2.17 -25.92 1.33
CA PRO A 160 2.35 -26.01 -0.12
C PRO A 160 1.57 -27.16 -0.80
N HIS A 161 0.67 -27.85 -0.10
CA HIS A 161 -0.14 -28.95 -0.64
C HIS A 161 -1.52 -28.49 -1.12
N HIS A 162 -1.58 -27.59 -2.11
CA HIS A 162 -2.76 -27.49 -2.99
C HIS A 162 -2.35 -26.86 -4.34
N THR A 163 -1.45 -27.55 -5.04
CA THR A 163 -1.41 -27.47 -6.50
C THR A 163 -2.71 -28.08 -7.02
N GLY A 164 -3.67 -27.22 -7.34
CA GLY A 164 -4.86 -27.63 -8.09
C GLY A 164 -4.42 -28.25 -9.40
N GLN A 165 -4.52 -29.57 -9.48
CA GLN A 165 -4.38 -30.31 -10.73
C GLN A 165 -5.42 -29.77 -11.72
N VAL A 166 -4.92 -29.23 -12.83
CA VAL A 166 -5.72 -29.00 -14.03
C VAL A 166 -6.10 -30.40 -14.55
N ARG A 167 -7.32 -30.85 -14.29
CA ARG A 167 -7.86 -32.06 -14.93
C ARG A 167 -8.31 -31.68 -16.33
N THR A 168 -7.46 -31.94 -17.32
CA THR A 168 -7.87 -32.10 -18.71
C THR A 168 -8.60 -33.44 -18.83
N SER A 169 -9.92 -33.44 -18.84
CA SER A 169 -10.70 -34.60 -19.29
C SER A 169 -10.96 -34.47 -20.78
N SER A 170 -10.04 -35.01 -21.59
CA SER A 170 -10.39 -35.49 -22.93
C SER A 170 -11.09 -36.83 -22.74
N THR A 171 -12.37 -36.92 -23.05
CA THR A 171 -12.98 -38.21 -23.37
C THR A 171 -14.10 -37.96 -24.37
N CYS A 172 -13.95 -38.66 -25.48
CA CYS A 172 -14.77 -38.64 -26.67
C CYS A 172 -16.20 -39.13 -26.41
N HIS A 173 -17.16 -38.57 -27.13
CA HIS A 173 -18.33 -39.28 -27.66
C HIS A 173 -18.60 -38.77 -29.07
#